data_AF-D8SUR0-F1
#
_entry.id   AF-D8SUR0-F1
#
_cell.length_a   1.000
_cell.length_b   1.000
_cell.length_c   1.000
_cell.angle_alpha   90.00
_cell.angle_beta   90.00
_cell.angle_gamma   90.00
#
_symmetry.space_group_name_H-M   'P 1'
#
loop_
_entity.id
_entity.type
_entity.pdbx_description
1 polymer ?
#
loop_
_entity_poly.entity_id
_entity_poly.type
_entity_poly.pdbx_seq_one_letter_code
_entity_poly.pdbx_strand_id
1 'polypeptide(L)'
;MIARGWRWEESEAFEESFSDAVDMFNKRDYYKCHDIFEALWNDAEEPQRTLLHALLQSSVGLYHLLNQNYRGAMVELGEGVSKFGKLKLKKGPFYEFDKEMRAVLDFLYNTQLENAACNDDFCITMDGSQENYQLLGNFGAGEELYKLEKDVAGYGHSLIFSPTRVEQKNSSPSVKLPILLACEGDLNEL
;
A
#
# COMPACT_ATOMS: atom_id res chain seq x y z
N MET A 1 53.75 -20.09 -20.05
CA MET A 1 52.63 -19.27 -20.59
C MET A 1 51.52 -19.28 -19.56
N ILE A 2 51.22 -18.13 -18.97
CA ILE A 2 50.21 -17.94 -17.92
C ILE A 2 48.88 -17.71 -18.62
N ALA A 3 47.92 -18.62 -18.46
CA ALA A 3 46.54 -18.39 -18.88
C ALA A 3 45.87 -17.50 -17.84
N ARG A 4 45.47 -16.31 -18.29
CA ARG A 4 44.90 -15.24 -17.48
C ARG A 4 43.57 -15.66 -16.86
N GLY A 5 43.44 -15.40 -15.56
CA GLY A 5 42.22 -15.57 -14.80
C GLY A 5 41.10 -14.70 -15.34
N TRP A 6 39.91 -15.28 -15.39
CA TRP A 6 38.67 -14.55 -15.55
C TRP A 6 38.40 -13.83 -14.22
N ARG A 7 38.70 -12.54 -14.20
CA ARG A 7 38.30 -11.64 -13.11
C ARG A 7 36.85 -11.31 -13.37
N TRP A 8 35.95 -11.90 -12.59
CA TRP A 8 34.57 -11.44 -12.52
C TRP A 8 34.64 -9.98 -12.05
N GLU A 9 34.18 -9.05 -12.88
CA GLU A 9 33.79 -7.73 -12.38
C GLU A 9 32.62 -8.01 -11.43
N GLU A 10 32.87 -7.91 -10.13
CA GLU A 10 31.81 -7.64 -9.17
C GLU A 10 31.09 -6.42 -9.72
N SER A 11 29.90 -6.63 -10.29
CA SER A 11 28.95 -5.54 -10.42
C SER A 11 28.85 -4.95 -9.03
N GLU A 12 29.23 -3.69 -8.84
CA GLU A 12 28.92 -2.96 -7.62
C GLU A 12 27.41 -3.11 -7.42
N ALA A 13 27.02 -4.04 -6.55
CA ALA A 13 25.64 -4.19 -6.14
C ALA A 13 25.36 -2.89 -5.41
N PHE A 14 24.67 -1.98 -6.08
CA PHE A 14 24.22 -0.75 -5.47
C PHE A 14 23.29 -1.19 -4.34
N GLU A 15 23.77 -1.14 -3.11
CA GLU A 15 23.00 -1.53 -1.93
C GLU A 15 21.92 -0.47 -1.76
N GLU A 16 20.71 -0.76 -2.27
CA GLU A 16 19.60 0.18 -2.27
C GLU A 16 19.21 0.52 -0.83
N SER A 17 19.13 1.82 -0.54
CA SER A 17 18.97 2.32 0.83
C SER A 17 17.51 2.53 1.21
N PHE A 18 17.25 2.74 2.50
CA PHE A 18 15.93 3.16 2.98
C PHE A 18 15.44 4.45 2.28
N SER A 19 16.36 5.39 2.00
CA SER A 19 16.02 6.62 1.28
C SER A 19 15.57 6.33 -0.15
N ASP A 20 16.18 5.36 -0.83
CA ASP A 20 15.78 4.95 -2.19
C ASP A 20 14.39 4.35 -2.19
N ALA A 21 14.06 3.51 -1.19
CA ALA A 21 12.72 2.96 -1.02
C ALA A 21 11.66 4.06 -0.81
N VAL A 22 11.94 5.04 0.04
CA VAL A 22 11.06 6.20 0.28
C VAL A 22 10.83 7.00 -1.01
N ASP A 23 11.89 7.22 -1.78
CA ASP A 23 11.84 7.89 -3.07
C ASP A 23 10.95 7.13 -4.07
N MET A 24 11.13 5.81 -4.17
CA MET A 24 10.31 4.95 -5.03
C MET A 24 8.84 4.96 -4.59
N PHE A 25 8.58 4.87 -3.28
CA PHE A 25 7.23 4.95 -2.72
C PHE A 25 6.52 6.23 -3.13
N ASN A 26 7.18 7.37 -2.93
CA ASN A 26 6.61 8.69 -3.19
C ASN A 26 6.44 8.99 -4.70
N LYS A 27 7.24 8.33 -5.55
CA LYS A 27 7.06 8.30 -7.02
C LYS A 27 5.99 7.31 -7.47
N ARG A 28 5.41 6.53 -6.55
CA ARG A 28 4.43 5.44 -6.79
C ARG A 28 5.01 4.27 -7.60
N ASP A 29 6.33 4.13 -7.63
CA ASP A 29 6.99 2.91 -8.13
C ASP A 29 6.97 1.85 -7.03
N TYR A 30 5.76 1.45 -6.65
CA TYR A 30 5.51 0.60 -5.48
C TYR A 30 6.12 -0.80 -5.63
N TYR A 31 6.28 -1.28 -6.86
CA TYR A 31 6.90 -2.58 -7.13
C TYR A 31 8.40 -2.55 -6.82
N LYS A 32 9.14 -1.54 -7.32
CA LYS A 32 10.55 -1.39 -6.93
C LYS A 32 10.73 -1.05 -5.46
N CYS A 33 9.84 -0.22 -4.92
CA CYS A 33 9.84 0.10 -3.50
C CYS A 33 9.71 -1.17 -2.62
N HIS A 34 8.81 -2.08 -3.01
CA HIS A 34 8.66 -3.38 -2.36
C HIS A 34 9.98 -4.15 -2.34
N ASP A 35 10.67 -4.27 -3.47
CA ASP A 35 11.91 -5.05 -3.57
C ASP A 35 13.01 -4.50 -2.66
N ILE A 36 13.14 -3.17 -2.57
CA ILE A 36 14.09 -2.52 -1.65
C ILE A 36 13.71 -2.80 -0.20
N PHE A 37 12.44 -2.61 0.17
CA PHE A 37 12.00 -2.89 1.54
C PHE A 37 12.11 -4.37 1.90
N GLU A 38 11.95 -5.29 0.95
CA GLU A 38 12.16 -6.73 1.15
C GLU A 38 13.62 -7.04 1.48
N ALA A 39 14.56 -6.46 0.72
CA ALA A 39 15.98 -6.60 1.01
C ALA A 39 16.33 -6.08 2.42
N LEU A 40 15.90 -4.86 2.76
CA LEU A 40 16.13 -4.27 4.08
C LEU A 40 15.46 -5.08 5.21
N TRP A 41 14.25 -5.58 4.97
CA TRP A 41 13.52 -6.40 5.93
C TRP A 41 14.22 -7.72 6.23
N ASN A 42 14.80 -8.36 5.22
CA ASN A 42 15.47 -9.65 5.39
C ASN A 42 16.61 -9.58 6.41
N ASP A 43 17.38 -8.49 6.40
CA ASP A 43 18.54 -8.28 7.28
C ASP A 43 18.21 -7.54 8.58
N ALA A 44 16.98 -7.04 8.75
CA ALA A 44 16.59 -6.27 9.93
C ALA A 44 16.25 -7.13 11.16
N GLU A 45 16.58 -6.59 12.34
CA GLU A 45 16.17 -7.07 13.65
C GLU A 45 14.96 -6.29 14.21
N GLU A 46 14.34 -6.79 15.26
CA GLU A 46 13.24 -6.06 15.92
C GLU A 46 13.76 -4.84 16.70
N PRO A 47 13.02 -3.71 16.71
CA PRO A 47 11.68 -3.48 16.15
C PRO A 47 11.64 -3.07 14.66
N GLN A 48 12.79 -2.76 14.05
CA GLN A 48 12.88 -2.28 12.66
C GLN A 48 12.27 -3.28 11.68
N ARG A 49 12.50 -4.58 11.90
CA ARG A 49 11.96 -5.67 11.09
C ARG A 49 10.44 -5.60 10.98
N THR A 50 9.73 -5.38 12.10
CA THR A 50 8.28 -5.24 12.08
C THR A 50 7.83 -4.01 11.28
N LEU A 51 8.53 -2.88 11.42
CA LEU A 51 8.20 -1.68 10.64
C LEU A 51 8.45 -1.87 9.15
N LEU A 52 9.62 -2.39 8.76
CA LEU A 52 9.98 -2.61 7.36
C LEU A 52 9.00 -3.56 6.69
N HIS A 53 8.54 -4.59 7.40
CA HIS A 53 7.50 -5.48 6.90
C HIS A 53 6.15 -4.75 6.72
N ALA A 54 5.81 -3.81 7.61
CA ALA A 54 4.60 -2.98 7.44
C ALA A 54 4.70 -2.06 6.20
N LEU A 55 5.88 -1.48 5.93
CA LEU A 55 6.15 -0.63 4.77
C LEU A 55 6.18 -1.42 3.46
N LEU A 56 6.78 -2.61 3.47
CA LEU A 56 6.76 -3.57 2.36
C LEU A 56 5.33 -3.90 1.96
N GLN A 57 4.48 -4.28 2.92
CA GLN A 57 3.08 -4.61 2.68
C GLN A 57 2.26 -3.41 2.22
N SER A 58 2.55 -2.22 2.75
CA SER A 58 1.94 -0.98 2.27
C SER A 58 2.24 -0.75 0.78
N SER A 59 3.47 -1.02 0.37
CA SER A 59 3.92 -0.85 -1.02
C SER A 59 3.21 -1.84 -1.96
N VAL A 60 3.27 -3.14 -1.69
CA VAL A 60 2.62 -4.16 -2.55
C VAL A 60 1.09 -4.04 -2.52
N GLY A 61 0.50 -3.63 -1.39
CA GLY A 61 -0.94 -3.37 -1.30
C GLY A 61 -1.40 -2.20 -2.18
N LEU A 62 -0.64 -1.10 -2.21
CA LEU A 62 -0.91 0.01 -3.13
C LEU A 62 -0.63 -0.35 -4.58
N TYR A 63 0.38 -1.18 -4.86
CA TYR A 63 0.62 -1.74 -6.19
C TYR A 63 -0.61 -2.53 -6.67
N HIS A 64 -1.14 -3.44 -5.85
CA HIS A 64 -2.35 -4.20 -6.18
C HIS A 64 -3.55 -3.30 -6.44
N LEU A 65 -3.74 -2.26 -5.63
CA LEU A 65 -4.83 -1.31 -5.78
C LEU A 65 -4.80 -0.62 -7.15
N LEU A 66 -3.62 -0.11 -7.55
CA LEU A 66 -3.47 0.59 -8.83
C LEU A 66 -3.52 -0.36 -10.05
N ASN A 67 -3.34 -1.67 -9.84
CA ASN A 67 -3.49 -2.70 -10.86
C ASN A 67 -4.84 -3.43 -10.80
N GLN A 68 -5.86 -2.82 -10.19
CA GLN A 68 -7.24 -3.34 -10.15
C GLN A 68 -7.38 -4.71 -9.44
N ASN A 69 -6.42 -5.05 -8.57
CA ASN A 69 -6.49 -6.18 -7.66
C ASN A 69 -6.91 -5.72 -6.27
N TYR A 70 -8.19 -5.37 -6.12
CA TYR A 70 -8.70 -4.78 -4.87
C TYR A 70 -8.67 -5.73 -3.68
N ARG A 71 -8.89 -7.02 -3.93
CA ARG A 71 -8.76 -8.04 -2.88
C ARG A 71 -7.34 -8.14 -2.37
N GLY A 72 -6.35 -8.25 -3.28
CA GLY A 72 -4.94 -8.27 -2.91
C GLY A 72 -4.54 -6.99 -2.15
N ALA A 73 -5.03 -5.84 -2.59
CA ALA A 73 -4.82 -4.58 -1.90
C ALA A 73 -5.34 -4.61 -0.46
N MET A 74 -6.61 -4.95 -0.23
CA MET A 74 -7.18 -4.98 1.12
C MET A 74 -6.47 -5.95 2.07
N VAL A 75 -6.03 -7.11 1.55
CA VAL A 75 -5.27 -8.10 2.34
C VAL A 75 -3.92 -7.51 2.77
N GLU A 76 -3.09 -7.09 1.82
CA GLU A 76 -1.74 -6.60 2.11
C GLU A 76 -1.78 -5.33 2.97
N LEU A 77 -2.67 -4.39 2.65
CA LEU A 77 -2.84 -3.17 3.44
C LEU A 77 -3.33 -3.48 4.87
N GLY A 78 -4.26 -4.42 5.03
CA GLY A 78 -4.73 -4.86 6.33
C GLY A 78 -3.64 -5.50 7.19
N GLU A 79 -2.81 -6.34 6.58
CA GLU A 79 -1.66 -6.92 7.26
C GLU A 79 -0.61 -5.87 7.66
N GLY A 80 -0.34 -4.89 6.79
CA GLY A 80 0.58 -3.79 7.07
C GLY A 80 0.11 -2.93 8.24
N VAL A 81 -1.17 -2.51 8.22
CA VAL A 81 -1.83 -1.76 9.30
C VAL A 81 -1.81 -2.53 10.63
N SER A 82 -1.96 -3.85 10.59
CA SER A 82 -1.83 -4.70 11.78
C SER A 82 -0.43 -4.64 12.39
N LYS A 83 0.62 -4.63 11.55
CA LYS A 83 2.02 -4.53 11.99
C LYS A 83 2.35 -3.15 12.57
N PHE A 84 1.87 -2.06 11.96
CA PHE A 84 1.96 -0.72 12.57
C PHE A 84 1.31 -0.70 13.97
N GLY A 85 0.15 -1.36 14.13
CA GLY A 85 -0.52 -1.49 15.43
C GLY A 85 0.32 -2.20 16.51
N LYS A 86 1.17 -3.15 16.13
CA LYS A 86 2.07 -3.88 17.07
C LYS A 86 3.17 -2.98 17.62
N LEU A 87 3.65 -2.03 16.84
CA LEU A 87 4.70 -1.08 17.24
C LEU A 87 4.21 -0.06 18.28
N LYS A 88 2.88 0.12 18.43
CA LYS A 88 2.26 1.03 19.41
C LYS A 88 2.78 2.46 19.35
N LEU A 89 3.23 2.90 18.18
CA LEU A 89 3.73 4.25 17.94
C LEU A 89 2.67 5.29 18.36
N LYS A 90 3.13 6.42 18.90
CA LYS A 90 2.26 7.51 19.40
C LYS A 90 2.44 8.83 18.66
N LYS A 91 3.53 8.96 17.92
CA LYS A 91 3.96 10.16 17.19
C LYS A 91 5.06 9.77 16.20
N GLY A 92 5.46 10.73 15.37
CA GLY A 92 6.54 10.56 14.41
C GLY A 92 6.03 10.19 13.02
N PRO A 93 6.92 10.14 12.02
CA PRO A 93 6.51 10.00 10.63
C PRO A 93 5.80 8.68 10.34
N PHE A 94 6.24 7.57 10.95
CA PHE A 94 5.57 6.28 10.77
C PHE A 94 4.18 6.21 11.42
N TYR A 95 3.95 6.96 12.49
CA TYR A 95 2.62 7.07 13.09
C TYR A 95 1.66 7.87 12.19
N GLU A 96 2.13 8.96 11.60
CA GLU A 96 1.30 9.71 10.64
C GLU A 96 1.06 8.91 9.36
N PHE A 97 2.07 8.20 8.87
CA PHE A 97 1.94 7.30 7.72
C PHE A 97 0.94 6.15 7.99
N ASP A 98 0.96 5.50 9.17
CA ASP A 98 -0.04 4.48 9.55
C ASP A 98 -1.47 5.06 9.47
N LYS A 99 -1.69 6.29 9.91
CA LYS A 99 -3.02 6.93 9.81
C LYS A 99 -3.45 7.12 8.36
N GLU A 100 -2.54 7.51 7.48
CA GLU A 100 -2.83 7.65 6.05
C GLU A 100 -3.15 6.28 5.42
N MET A 101 -2.38 5.23 5.75
CA MET A 101 -2.63 3.87 5.27
C MET A 101 -3.98 3.32 5.76
N ARG A 102 -4.34 3.57 7.03
CA ARG A 102 -5.67 3.23 7.58
C ARG A 102 -6.79 3.95 6.83
N ALA A 103 -6.62 5.23 6.53
CA ALA A 103 -7.62 5.97 5.77
C ALA A 103 -7.84 5.39 4.36
N VAL A 104 -6.78 4.95 3.68
CA VAL A 104 -6.90 4.23 2.39
C VAL A 104 -7.63 2.91 2.59
N LEU A 105 -7.24 2.10 3.58
CA LEU A 105 -7.85 0.81 3.83
C LEU A 105 -9.35 0.95 4.16
N ASP A 106 -9.71 1.89 5.03
CA ASP A 106 -11.10 2.19 5.38
C ASP A 106 -11.88 2.69 4.17
N PHE A 107 -11.27 3.51 3.32
CA PHE A 107 -11.89 3.96 2.06
C PHE A 107 -12.17 2.79 1.11
N LEU A 108 -11.22 1.85 0.94
CA LEU A 108 -11.42 0.66 0.13
C LEU A 108 -12.54 -0.19 0.70
N TYR A 109 -12.54 -0.43 2.02
CA TYR A 109 -13.61 -1.17 2.65
C TYR A 109 -14.96 -0.50 2.45
N ASN A 110 -15.12 0.79 2.76
CA ASN A 110 -16.41 1.45 2.63
C ASN A 110 -16.92 1.41 1.18
N THR A 111 -16.06 1.69 0.20
CA THR A 111 -16.45 1.70 -1.22
C THR A 111 -16.71 0.29 -1.78
N GLN A 112 -16.00 -0.73 -1.31
CA GLN A 112 -16.26 -2.13 -1.71
C GLN A 112 -17.45 -2.73 -0.97
N LEU A 113 -17.62 -2.48 0.33
CA LEU A 113 -18.72 -3.00 1.15
C LEU A 113 -20.07 -2.45 0.68
N GLU A 114 -20.16 -1.15 0.38
CA GLU A 114 -21.39 -0.53 -0.14
C GLU A 114 -21.83 -1.10 -1.50
N ASN A 115 -20.90 -1.64 -2.30
CA ASN A 115 -21.19 -2.07 -3.67
C ASN A 115 -21.13 -3.60 -3.87
N ALA A 116 -20.36 -4.34 -3.08
CA ALA A 116 -20.39 -5.80 -3.02
C ALA A 116 -21.59 -6.33 -2.23
N ALA A 117 -22.17 -5.49 -1.37
CA ALA A 117 -23.42 -5.80 -0.69
C ALA A 117 -24.55 -6.02 -1.69
N CYS A 118 -24.61 -5.27 -2.79
CA CYS A 118 -25.76 -5.22 -3.69
C CYS A 118 -25.47 -5.85 -5.05
N ASN A 119 -25.93 -7.09 -5.22
CA ASN A 119 -26.18 -7.67 -6.54
C ASN A 119 -27.65 -7.39 -6.93
N ASP A 120 -28.03 -7.62 -8.19
CA ASP A 120 -29.42 -7.39 -8.67
C ASP A 120 -30.50 -8.09 -7.81
N ASP A 121 -30.12 -9.14 -7.06
CA ASP A 121 -31.04 -9.96 -6.26
C ASP A 121 -31.02 -9.70 -4.74
N PHE A 122 -29.93 -9.19 -4.13
CA PHE A 122 -29.87 -8.98 -2.66
C PHE A 122 -28.83 -7.92 -2.24
N CYS A 123 -29.14 -7.18 -1.17
CA CYS A 123 -28.22 -6.31 -0.43
C CYS A 123 -27.89 -6.89 0.97
N ILE A 124 -26.64 -7.26 1.26
CA ILE A 124 -26.21 -7.75 2.59
C ILE A 124 -25.55 -6.62 3.39
N THR A 125 -25.96 -6.39 4.64
CA THR A 125 -25.26 -5.45 5.54
C THR A 125 -23.95 -6.06 6.02
N MET A 126 -22.83 -5.43 5.65
CA MET A 126 -21.50 -5.91 6.00
C MET A 126 -21.04 -5.30 7.34
N ASP A 127 -20.72 -6.15 8.31
CA ASP A 127 -20.36 -5.78 9.70
C ASP A 127 -18.85 -5.79 9.99
N GLY A 128 -18.01 -6.03 8.98
CA GLY A 128 -16.55 -6.10 9.12
C GLY A 128 -15.99 -7.42 9.67
N SER A 129 -16.81 -8.47 9.80
CA SER A 129 -16.36 -9.81 10.17
C SER A 129 -15.51 -10.50 9.09
N GLN A 130 -14.68 -11.47 9.51
CA GLN A 130 -13.85 -12.27 8.61
C GLN A 130 -14.67 -13.03 7.56
N GLU A 131 -15.88 -13.49 7.90
CA GLU A 131 -16.79 -14.15 6.98
C GLU A 131 -17.34 -13.18 5.92
N ASN A 132 -17.65 -11.93 6.29
CA ASN A 132 -18.05 -10.90 5.34
C ASN A 132 -16.94 -10.57 4.34
N TYR A 133 -15.67 -10.60 4.74
CA TYR A 133 -14.56 -10.45 3.79
C TYR A 133 -14.44 -11.57 2.76
N GLN A 134 -14.89 -12.79 3.08
CA GLN A 134 -14.94 -13.89 2.12
C GLN A 134 -16.03 -13.69 1.06
N LEU A 135 -17.09 -12.94 1.38
CA LEU A 135 -18.20 -12.62 0.47
C LEU A 135 -17.85 -11.56 -0.57
N LEU A 136 -16.78 -10.79 -0.37
CA LEU A 136 -16.30 -9.81 -1.36
C LEU A 136 -15.84 -10.45 -2.69
N GLY A 137 -15.67 -11.78 -2.72
CA GLY A 137 -15.53 -12.56 -3.96
C GLY A 137 -14.48 -11.99 -4.92
N ASN A 138 -14.91 -11.80 -6.19
CA ASN A 138 -14.15 -11.12 -7.25
C ASN A 138 -14.81 -9.78 -7.62
N PHE A 139 -15.57 -9.15 -6.73
CA PHE A 139 -16.28 -7.92 -7.05
C PHE A 139 -15.28 -6.84 -7.54
N GLY A 140 -15.57 -6.24 -8.69
CA GLY A 140 -14.71 -5.23 -9.31
C GLY A 140 -13.37 -5.74 -9.84
N ALA A 141 -13.07 -7.04 -9.79
CA ALA A 141 -11.78 -7.56 -10.25
C ALA A 141 -11.57 -7.26 -11.75
N GLY A 142 -10.53 -6.49 -12.08
CA GLY A 142 -10.26 -6.06 -13.45
C GLY A 142 -11.19 -4.97 -14.00
N GLU A 143 -12.08 -4.42 -13.16
CA GLU A 143 -12.84 -3.21 -13.49
C GLU A 143 -12.12 -1.99 -12.92
N GLU A 144 -12.10 -0.87 -13.66
CA GLU A 144 -11.57 0.39 -13.14
C GLU A 144 -12.59 1.05 -12.20
N LEU A 145 -12.52 0.73 -10.91
CA LEU A 145 -13.39 1.31 -9.88
C LEU A 145 -12.85 2.61 -9.28
N TYR A 146 -11.53 2.80 -9.33
CA TYR A 146 -10.85 3.95 -8.74
C TYR A 146 -10.04 4.69 -9.80
N LYS A 147 -10.19 6.02 -9.82
CA LYS A 147 -9.41 6.90 -10.68
C LYS A 147 -8.44 7.71 -9.85
N LEU A 148 -7.25 7.91 -10.40
CA LEU A 148 -6.23 8.73 -9.78
C LEU A 148 -6.35 10.17 -10.29
N GLU A 149 -6.58 11.11 -9.37
CA GLU A 149 -6.56 12.54 -9.68
C GLU A 149 -5.44 13.25 -8.92
N LYS A 150 -4.94 14.34 -9.50
CA LYS A 150 -3.95 15.19 -8.83
C LYS A 150 -4.69 16.12 -7.87
N ASP A 151 -4.15 16.27 -6.66
CA ASP A 151 -4.67 17.24 -5.70
C ASP A 151 -4.60 18.66 -6.28
N VAL A 152 -5.51 19.54 -5.85
CA VAL A 152 -5.61 20.94 -6.33
C VAL A 152 -4.29 21.72 -6.14
N ALA A 153 -3.49 21.35 -5.15
CA ALA A 153 -2.17 21.94 -4.89
C ALA A 153 -1.04 21.37 -5.77
N GLY A 154 -1.27 20.30 -6.53
CA GLY A 154 -0.32 19.68 -7.46
C GLY A 154 0.74 18.76 -6.84
N TYR A 155 0.82 18.67 -5.50
CA TYR A 155 1.86 17.91 -4.79
C TYR A 155 1.43 16.50 -4.37
N GLY A 156 0.14 16.18 -4.41
CA GLY A 156 -0.43 14.90 -3.97
C GLY A 156 -1.34 14.29 -5.04
N HIS A 157 -1.72 13.03 -4.81
CA HIS A 157 -2.75 12.38 -5.63
C HIS A 157 -3.85 11.87 -4.70
N SER A 158 -5.07 11.84 -5.22
CA SER A 158 -6.23 11.27 -4.56
C SER A 158 -6.82 10.15 -5.42
N LEU A 159 -7.25 9.08 -4.77
CA LEU A 159 -8.09 8.05 -5.37
C LEU A 159 -9.54 8.45 -5.23
N ILE A 160 -10.27 8.38 -6.33
CA ILE A 160 -11.70 8.71 -6.40
C ILE A 160 -12.45 7.47 -6.81
N PHE A 161 -13.46 7.11 -6.03
CA PHE A 161 -14.34 6.00 -6.37
C PHE A 161 -15.32 6.45 -7.47
N SER A 162 -15.19 5.86 -8.66
CA SER A 162 -15.97 6.22 -9.86
C SER A 162 -16.26 4.95 -10.66
N PRO A 163 -17.15 4.07 -10.15
CA PRO A 163 -17.54 2.86 -10.86
C PRO A 163 -18.28 3.22 -12.16
N THR A 164 -17.94 2.54 -13.26
CA THR A 164 -18.51 2.81 -14.60
C THR A 164 -20.02 2.58 -14.69
N ARG A 165 -20.61 1.81 -13.75
CA ARG A 165 -22.00 1.34 -13.81
C ARG A 165 -23.03 2.22 -13.08
N VAL A 166 -22.60 3.25 -12.34
CA VAL A 166 -23.51 4.05 -11.48
C VAL A 166 -23.55 5.50 -11.94
N GLU A 167 -24.73 5.99 -12.33
CA GLU A 167 -24.95 7.42 -12.56
C GLU A 167 -24.75 8.20 -11.24
N GLN A 168 -23.75 9.07 -11.20
CA GLN A 168 -23.32 9.79 -10.01
C GLN A 168 -24.35 10.87 -9.63
N LYS A 169 -25.08 10.67 -8.52
CA LYS A 169 -26.00 11.68 -7.94
C LYS A 169 -25.36 12.58 -6.88
N ASN A 170 -24.16 12.25 -6.38
CA ASN A 170 -23.43 12.98 -5.33
C ASN A 170 -21.93 13.10 -5.68
N SER A 171 -21.18 13.91 -4.91
CA SER A 171 -19.72 13.95 -4.97
C SER A 171 -19.14 12.56 -4.71
N SER A 172 -18.37 12.01 -5.67
CA SER A 172 -17.69 10.73 -5.50
C SER A 172 -16.81 10.72 -4.24
N PRO A 173 -16.89 9.67 -3.41
CA PRO A 173 -15.95 9.48 -2.30
C PRO A 173 -14.51 9.49 -2.80
N SER A 174 -13.61 10.06 -2.01
CA SER A 174 -12.17 10.08 -2.34
C SER A 174 -11.29 9.95 -1.11
N VAL A 175 -10.06 9.51 -1.32
CA VAL A 175 -9.01 9.42 -0.30
C VAL A 175 -7.67 9.86 -0.89
N LYS A 176 -6.84 10.53 -0.10
CA LYS A 176 -5.48 10.87 -0.53
C LYS A 176 -4.59 9.64 -0.55
N LEU A 177 -3.72 9.55 -1.55
CA LEU A 177 -2.64 8.57 -1.52
C LEU A 177 -1.59 8.98 -0.48
N PRO A 178 -1.16 8.02 0.37
CA PRO A 178 -0.15 8.28 1.39
C PRO A 178 1.19 8.69 0.81
N ILE A 179 1.92 9.52 1.55
CA ILE A 179 3.30 9.89 1.24
C ILE A 179 4.16 9.48 2.42
N LEU A 180 5.23 8.73 2.16
CA LEU A 180 6.16 8.33 3.20
C LEU A 180 7.17 9.44 3.44
N LEU A 181 7.00 10.18 4.53
CA LEU A 181 7.89 11.28 4.94
C LEU A 181 8.79 10.86 6.11
N ALA A 182 9.66 9.87 5.87
CA ALA A 182 10.57 9.34 6.87
C ALA A 182 12.00 9.25 6.31
N CYS A 183 12.99 9.31 7.20
CA CYS A 183 14.39 9.07 6.89
C CYS A 183 14.92 7.87 7.67
N GLU A 184 16.15 7.46 7.35
CA GLU A 184 16.84 6.37 8.05
C GLU A 184 17.07 6.68 9.54
N GLY A 185 17.21 7.96 9.90
CA GLY A 185 17.26 8.39 11.31
C GLY A 185 15.99 8.01 12.07
N ASP A 186 14.81 8.20 11.47
CA ASP A 186 13.54 7.82 12.10
C ASP A 186 13.43 6.31 12.29
N LEU A 187 13.96 5.52 11.33
CA LEU A 187 14.01 4.05 11.41
C LEU A 187 14.91 3.56 12.56
N ASN A 188 16.05 4.23 12.75
CA ASN A 188 17.03 3.89 13.79
C ASN A 188 16.59 4.31 15.20
N GLU A 189 15.60 5.19 15.33
CA GLU A 189 15.05 5.68 16.61
C GLU A 189 13.86 4.86 17.15
N LEU A 190 13.46 3.78 16.47
CA LEU A 190 12.32 2.92 16.87
C LEU A 190 12.50 2.18 18.21
#